data_AF-A0A528WW77-F1
#
_entry.id   AF-A0A528WW77-F1
#
_cell.length_a   1.000
_cell.length_b   1.000
_cell.length_c   1.000
_cell.angle_alpha   90.00
_cell.angle_beta   90.00
_cell.angle_gamma   90.00
#
_symmetry.space_group_name_H-M   'P 1'
#
loop_
_entity.id
_entity.type
_entity.pdbx_description
1 polymer ?
#
loop_
_entity_poly.entity_id
_entity_poly.type
_entity_poly.pdbx_seq_one_letter_code
_entity_poly.pdbx_strand_id
1 'polypeptide(L)'
;DKAIETVNAIKVKLVAAFGATDTDKDKIQTEITALQAQLKAYADGATFSGTNMLSVSNATGTAADVKVVSAFNRTSAGVSSISTIDVNVENIKLYDAGAAPTKKGIIDAVRLGTTGAITGTAQVPTPGAAPAAGDTYSVSSLTVQGHSDAQIQQQMLVVDAALKDMTNAATNLGAAKSRIDLQKTFTQSLMDSIDRGVGQLVDADMNKESTRLQALQV
;
A
#
# COMPACT_ATOMS: atom_id res chain seq x y z
N ASP A 1 -1.75 -4.45 7.29
CA ASP A 1 -2.41 -4.95 8.52
C ASP A 1 -2.12 -4.08 9.74
N LYS A 2 -0.88 -4.02 10.24
CA LYS A 2 -0.55 -3.21 11.43
C LYS A 2 -0.98 -1.75 11.34
N ALA A 3 -0.79 -1.12 10.19
CA ALA A 3 -1.28 0.25 9.95
C ALA A 3 -2.82 0.36 10.10
N ILE A 4 -3.59 -0.62 9.61
CA ILE A 4 -5.06 -0.64 9.72
C ILE A 4 -5.50 -0.82 11.18
N GLU A 5 -4.82 -1.70 11.92
CA GLU A 5 -5.06 -1.88 13.37
C GLU A 5 -4.81 -0.58 14.14
N THR A 6 -3.74 0.15 13.83
CA THR A 6 -3.44 1.44 14.46
C THR A 6 -4.50 2.50 14.15
N VAL A 7 -5.00 2.59 12.92
CA VAL A 7 -6.07 3.53 12.56
C VAL A 7 -7.39 3.14 13.25
N ASN A 8 -7.68 1.85 13.40
CA ASN A 8 -8.82 1.39 14.22
C ASN A 8 -8.66 1.79 15.68
N ALA A 9 -7.44 1.70 16.24
CA ALA A 9 -7.17 2.18 17.59
C ALA A 9 -7.42 3.69 17.72
N ILE A 10 -7.02 4.49 16.71
CA ILE A 10 -7.34 5.94 16.66
C ILE A 10 -8.86 6.14 16.68
N LYS A 11 -9.63 5.38 15.89
CA LYS A 11 -11.10 5.45 15.92
C LYS A 11 -11.65 5.18 17.32
N VAL A 12 -11.15 4.14 18.00
CA VAL A 12 -11.57 3.82 19.38
C VAL A 12 -11.25 4.97 20.34
N LYS A 13 -10.12 5.67 20.17
CA LYS A 13 -9.79 6.87 20.96
C LYS A 13 -10.71 8.05 20.64
N LEU A 14 -11.09 8.26 19.38
CA LEU A 14 -12.09 9.27 19.03
C LEU A 14 -13.46 8.97 19.65
N VAL A 15 -13.88 7.71 19.66
CA VAL A 15 -15.11 7.28 20.37
C VAL A 15 -15.01 7.59 21.85
N ALA A 16 -13.87 7.31 22.48
CA ALA A 16 -13.66 7.61 23.90
C ALA A 16 -13.62 9.11 24.21
N ALA A 17 -13.19 9.94 23.26
CA ALA A 17 -13.17 11.40 23.39
C ALA A 17 -14.57 12.02 23.26
N PHE A 18 -15.53 11.31 22.66
CA PHE A 18 -16.91 11.77 22.53
C PHE A 18 -17.59 11.88 23.89
N GLY A 19 -18.04 13.08 24.26
CA GLY A 19 -18.65 13.34 25.58
C GLY A 19 -17.66 13.38 26.75
N ALA A 20 -16.35 13.34 26.47
CA ALA A 20 -15.32 13.48 27.50
C ALA A 20 -15.12 14.95 27.90
N THR A 21 -14.61 15.18 29.13
CA THR A 21 -14.21 16.51 29.58
C THR A 21 -12.98 17.00 28.82
N ASP A 22 -12.74 18.31 28.76
CA ASP A 22 -11.56 18.87 28.06
C ASP A 22 -10.25 18.30 28.62
N THR A 23 -10.15 18.15 29.95
CA THR A 23 -9.00 17.52 30.62
C THR A 23 -8.78 16.08 30.17
N ASP A 24 -9.84 15.32 29.92
CA ASP A 24 -9.72 13.93 29.46
C ASP A 24 -9.44 13.86 27.96
N LYS A 25 -9.99 14.80 27.16
CA LYS A 25 -9.64 14.97 25.75
C LYS A 25 -8.14 15.25 25.59
N ASP A 26 -7.51 16.02 26.48
CA ASP A 26 -6.06 16.26 26.46
C ASP A 26 -5.23 14.98 26.68
N LYS A 27 -5.67 14.12 27.60
CA LYS A 27 -5.03 12.81 27.84
C LYS A 27 -5.20 11.89 26.63
N ILE A 28 -6.42 11.80 26.11
CA ILE A 28 -6.73 10.99 24.93
C ILE A 28 -5.95 11.49 23.71
N GLN A 29 -5.78 12.81 23.56
CA GLN A 29 -4.98 13.40 22.50
C GLN A 29 -3.53 12.92 22.55
N THR A 30 -2.94 12.79 23.74
CA THR A 30 -1.57 12.28 23.88
C THR A 30 -1.44 10.87 23.33
N GLU A 31 -2.45 10.03 23.57
CA GLU A 31 -2.50 8.67 23.03
C GLU A 31 -2.74 8.64 21.52
N ILE A 32 -3.63 9.50 21.00
CA ILE A 32 -3.86 9.66 19.55
C ILE A 32 -2.57 10.08 18.85
N THR A 33 -1.84 11.05 19.39
CA THR A 33 -0.55 11.52 18.85
C THR A 33 0.47 10.37 18.82
N ALA A 34 0.54 9.54 19.86
CA ALA A 34 1.43 8.38 19.89
C ALA A 34 1.04 7.35 18.80
N LEU A 35 -0.26 7.08 18.61
CA LEU A 35 -0.75 6.19 17.56
C LEU A 35 -0.47 6.74 16.15
N GLN A 36 -0.63 8.05 15.93
CA GLN A 36 -0.29 8.71 14.68
C GLN A 36 1.21 8.59 14.36
N ALA A 37 2.07 8.79 15.37
CA ALA A 37 3.51 8.62 15.22
C ALA A 37 3.88 7.16 14.89
N GLN A 38 3.26 6.18 15.58
CA GLN A 38 3.46 4.76 15.31
C GLN A 38 2.99 4.38 13.89
N LEU A 39 1.86 4.90 13.45
CA LEU A 39 1.34 4.69 12.10
C LEU A 39 2.32 5.22 11.04
N LYS A 40 2.89 6.41 11.27
CA LYS A 40 3.92 6.97 10.40
C LYS A 40 5.19 6.12 10.39
N ALA A 41 5.65 5.65 11.55
CA ALA A 41 6.81 4.76 11.62
C ALA A 41 6.60 3.45 10.84
N TYR A 42 5.39 2.86 10.90
CA TYR A 42 5.06 1.68 10.08
C TYR A 42 5.09 1.97 8.58
N ALA A 43 4.58 3.13 8.16
CA ALA A 43 4.63 3.51 6.75
C ALA A 43 6.07 3.78 6.30
N ASP A 44 6.86 4.52 7.07
CA ASP A 44 8.24 4.91 6.74
C ASP A 44 9.21 3.70 6.74
N GLY A 45 8.97 2.70 7.59
CA GLY A 45 9.76 1.47 7.65
C GLY A 45 9.44 0.44 6.55
N ALA A 46 8.37 0.63 5.79
CA ALA A 46 7.91 -0.35 4.82
C ALA A 46 8.64 -0.24 3.46
N THR A 47 9.92 -0.61 3.45
CA THR A 47 10.77 -0.60 2.25
C THR A 47 10.82 -1.96 1.57
N PHE A 48 10.61 -1.99 0.25
CA PHE A 48 10.86 -3.16 -0.60
C PHE A 48 11.97 -2.82 -1.60
N SER A 49 13.03 -3.63 -1.64
CA SER A 49 14.19 -3.41 -2.54
C SER A 49 14.77 -1.98 -2.47
N GLY A 50 14.78 -1.37 -1.28
CA GLY A 50 15.30 -0.01 -1.07
C GLY A 50 14.34 1.13 -1.42
N THR A 51 13.13 0.85 -1.89
CA THR A 51 12.09 1.86 -2.17
C THR A 51 10.92 1.69 -1.21
N ASN A 52 10.39 2.80 -0.68
CA ASN A 52 9.18 2.78 0.14
C ASN A 52 7.94 3.02 -0.74
N MET A 53 6.94 2.14 -0.62
CA MET A 53 5.70 2.20 -1.39
C MET A 53 4.51 2.75 -0.59
N LEU A 54 4.66 2.87 0.73
CA LEU A 54 3.61 3.32 1.66
C LEU A 54 3.83 4.75 2.14
N SER A 55 5.08 5.22 2.12
CA SER A 55 5.48 6.60 2.37
C SER A 55 6.29 7.07 1.16
N VAL A 56 5.69 7.90 0.34
CA VAL A 56 6.30 8.40 -0.90
C VAL A 56 6.63 9.88 -0.72
N SER A 57 7.73 10.36 -1.30
CA SER A 57 7.99 11.79 -1.39
C SER A 57 7.94 12.22 -2.84
N ASN A 58 6.74 12.48 -3.37
CA ASN A 58 6.63 12.99 -4.73
C ASN A 58 6.24 14.47 -4.73
N ALA A 59 7.24 15.34 -4.88
CA ALA A 59 7.02 16.79 -4.86
C ALA A 59 6.12 17.30 -6.01
N THR A 60 5.99 16.56 -7.12
CA THR A 60 5.30 17.07 -8.33
C THR A 60 4.40 16.08 -9.07
N GLY A 61 4.48 14.76 -8.83
CA GLY A 61 3.80 13.74 -9.65
C GLY A 61 2.95 12.71 -8.90
N THR A 62 2.28 11.86 -9.67
CA THR A 62 1.70 10.58 -9.22
C THR A 62 2.83 9.62 -8.85
N ALA A 63 2.68 8.84 -7.78
CA ALA A 63 3.69 7.85 -7.40
C ALA A 63 3.83 6.81 -8.53
N ALA A 64 5.07 6.55 -8.95
CA ALA A 64 5.32 5.58 -10.01
C ALA A 64 5.04 4.16 -9.52
N ASP A 65 4.44 3.35 -10.39
CA ASP A 65 4.18 1.94 -10.11
C ASP A 65 5.49 1.18 -9.88
N VAL A 66 5.50 0.31 -8.87
CA VAL A 66 6.61 -0.63 -8.69
C VAL A 66 6.38 -1.83 -9.58
N LYS A 67 7.36 -2.10 -10.43
CA LYS A 67 7.31 -3.18 -11.39
C LYS A 67 8.07 -4.39 -10.88
N VAL A 68 7.37 -5.50 -10.71
CA VAL A 68 7.95 -6.79 -10.38
C VAL A 68 8.14 -7.57 -11.67
N VAL A 69 9.37 -7.97 -11.98
CA VAL A 69 9.68 -8.76 -13.18
C VAL A 69 8.98 -10.12 -13.09
N SER A 70 8.13 -10.42 -14.07
CA SER A 70 7.34 -11.65 -14.11
C SER A 70 7.91 -12.69 -15.07
N ALA A 71 8.37 -12.27 -16.24
CA ALA A 71 8.90 -13.18 -17.24
C ALA A 71 9.93 -12.48 -18.14
N PHE A 72 10.88 -13.27 -18.63
CA PHE A 72 11.77 -12.91 -19.73
C PHE A 72 11.29 -13.63 -20.98
N ASN A 73 10.87 -12.88 -21.99
CA ASN A 73 10.38 -13.43 -23.25
C ASN A 73 11.41 -13.19 -24.35
N ARG A 74 11.69 -14.20 -25.17
CA ARG A 74 12.50 -14.04 -26.39
C ARG A 74 11.66 -14.45 -27.59
N THR A 75 11.46 -13.53 -28.52
CA THR A 75 10.74 -13.80 -29.78
C THR A 75 11.60 -14.66 -30.72
N SER A 76 11.00 -15.31 -31.72
CA SER A 76 11.75 -16.09 -32.71
C SER A 76 12.71 -15.24 -33.56
N ALA A 77 12.49 -13.91 -33.60
CA ALA A 77 13.38 -12.93 -34.22
C ALA A 77 14.56 -12.52 -33.33
N GLY A 78 14.72 -13.14 -32.14
CA GLY A 78 15.83 -12.85 -31.21
C GLY A 78 15.64 -11.61 -30.34
N VAL A 79 14.51 -10.91 -30.44
CA VAL A 79 14.20 -9.75 -29.58
C VAL A 79 13.76 -10.23 -28.20
N SER A 80 14.48 -9.77 -27.17
CA SER A 80 14.20 -10.03 -25.76
C SER A 80 13.30 -8.95 -25.18
N SER A 81 12.32 -9.33 -24.35
CA SER A 81 11.44 -8.41 -23.61
C SER A 81 11.18 -8.92 -22.20
N ILE A 82 10.81 -8.01 -21.30
CA ILE A 82 10.49 -8.33 -19.91
C ILE A 82 9.02 -8.02 -19.68
N SER A 83 8.27 -9.00 -19.19
CA SER A 83 6.93 -8.77 -18.64
C SER A 83 7.03 -8.39 -17.17
N THR A 84 6.13 -7.52 -16.70
CA THR A 84 6.08 -7.07 -15.31
C THR A 84 4.67 -7.25 -14.71
N ILE A 85 4.60 -7.43 -13.40
CA ILE A 85 3.41 -7.13 -12.61
C ILE A 85 3.63 -5.72 -12.05
N ASP A 86 2.72 -4.83 -12.40
CA ASP A 86 2.77 -3.45 -11.92
C ASP A 86 1.90 -3.33 -10.66
N VAL A 87 2.52 -2.86 -9.58
CA VAL A 87 1.84 -2.52 -8.33
C VAL A 87 1.61 -1.02 -8.32
N ASN A 88 0.34 -0.62 -8.38
CA ASN A 88 -0.04 0.79 -8.39
C ASN A 88 0.19 1.43 -7.03
N VAL A 89 1.28 2.21 -6.92
CA VAL A 89 1.70 2.86 -5.67
C VAL A 89 0.75 3.99 -5.29
N GLU A 90 0.21 4.70 -6.28
CA GLU A 90 -0.71 5.81 -6.05
C GLU A 90 -1.94 5.40 -5.23
N ASN A 91 -2.48 4.22 -5.50
CA ASN A 91 -3.68 3.72 -4.83
C ASN A 91 -3.40 3.08 -3.45
N ILE A 92 -2.14 2.86 -3.09
CA ILE A 92 -1.77 2.18 -1.83
C ILE A 92 -0.96 3.05 -0.86
N LYS A 93 -0.45 4.20 -1.31
CA LYS A 93 0.35 5.09 -0.46
C LYS A 93 -0.47 5.61 0.72
N LEU A 94 0.11 5.54 1.92
CA LEU A 94 -0.50 6.04 3.15
C LEU A 94 -0.10 7.49 3.41
N TYR A 95 1.14 7.84 3.08
CA TYR A 95 1.69 9.18 3.22
C TYR A 95 2.30 9.65 1.89
N ASP A 96 2.14 10.93 1.58
CA ASP A 96 2.85 11.59 0.48
C ASP A 96 3.34 12.98 0.90
N ALA A 97 4.64 13.22 0.77
CA ALA A 97 5.24 14.54 1.04
C ALA A 97 4.90 15.61 -0.02
N GLY A 98 4.14 15.28 -1.07
CA GLY A 98 3.72 16.22 -2.11
C GLY A 98 2.96 17.43 -1.56
N ALA A 99 3.12 18.62 -2.15
CA ALA A 99 2.58 19.86 -1.58
C ALA A 99 1.05 20.01 -1.71
N ALA A 100 0.41 19.38 -2.70
CA ALA A 100 -1.03 19.54 -2.94
C ALA A 100 -1.89 18.63 -2.01
N PRO A 101 -3.01 19.13 -1.44
CA PRO A 101 -3.89 18.35 -0.56
C PRO A 101 -4.59 17.18 -1.28
N THR A 102 -4.81 17.27 -2.60
CA THR A 102 -5.32 16.16 -3.42
C THR A 102 -4.28 15.08 -3.76
N LYS A 103 -3.00 15.37 -3.56
CA LYS A 103 -1.90 14.47 -3.91
C LYS A 103 -1.27 13.79 -2.69
N LYS A 104 -1.88 13.97 -1.53
CA LYS A 104 -1.54 13.28 -0.29
C LYS A 104 -1.90 11.79 -0.37
N GLY A 105 -1.31 10.98 0.49
CA GLY A 105 -1.69 9.58 0.69
C GLY A 105 -2.96 9.43 1.53
N ILE A 106 -3.40 8.17 1.73
CA ILE A 106 -4.70 7.85 2.33
C ILE A 106 -4.89 8.50 3.72
N ILE A 107 -3.80 8.62 4.50
CA ILE A 107 -3.80 9.06 5.90
C ILE A 107 -3.56 10.56 6.05
N ASP A 108 -2.68 11.14 5.24
CA ASP A 108 -2.34 12.57 5.27
C ASP A 108 -3.18 13.41 4.28
N ALA A 109 -4.08 12.77 3.53
CA ALA A 109 -5.08 13.47 2.74
C ALA A 109 -6.01 14.32 3.59
N VAL A 110 -6.38 15.46 3.00
CA VAL A 110 -7.38 16.37 3.54
C VAL A 110 -8.75 15.83 3.14
N ARG A 111 -9.57 15.51 4.15
CA ARG A 111 -10.89 14.90 3.96
C ARG A 111 -11.97 15.80 4.52
N LEU A 112 -13.09 15.88 3.82
CA LEU A 112 -14.25 16.65 4.26
C LEU A 112 -14.90 15.99 5.48
N GLY A 113 -15.16 16.73 6.54
CA GLY A 113 -15.73 16.22 7.78
C GLY A 113 -17.14 15.64 7.63
N THR A 114 -17.90 16.12 6.64
CA THR A 114 -19.29 15.68 6.40
C THR A 114 -19.40 14.37 5.63
N THR A 115 -18.42 14.03 4.79
CA THR A 115 -18.48 12.86 3.89
C THR A 115 -17.29 11.92 4.01
N GLY A 116 -16.18 12.36 4.60
CA GLY A 116 -14.90 11.66 4.61
C GLY A 116 -14.18 11.61 3.26
N ALA A 117 -14.73 12.25 2.23
CA ALA A 117 -14.14 12.28 0.89
C ALA A 117 -12.89 13.16 0.85
N ILE A 118 -11.86 12.73 0.10
CA ILE A 118 -10.65 13.52 -0.13
C ILE A 118 -11.02 14.77 -0.93
N THR A 119 -10.53 15.94 -0.50
CA THR A 119 -10.79 17.23 -1.14
C THR A 119 -9.49 17.99 -1.41
N GLY A 120 -9.52 18.86 -2.42
CA GLY A 120 -8.40 19.72 -2.80
C GLY A 120 -8.33 21.05 -2.06
N THR A 121 -9.31 21.33 -1.19
CA THR A 121 -9.35 22.56 -0.40
C THR A 121 -9.33 22.21 1.07
N ALA A 122 -8.31 22.68 1.80
CA ALA A 122 -8.27 22.57 3.25
C ALA A 122 -9.04 23.74 3.87
N GLN A 123 -10.02 23.42 4.70
CA GLN A 123 -10.66 24.38 5.60
C GLN A 123 -10.41 23.88 7.03
N VAL A 124 -9.61 24.64 7.79
CA VAL A 124 -9.27 24.26 9.15
C VAL A 124 -10.47 24.61 10.05
N PRO A 125 -11.10 23.62 10.70
CA PRO A 125 -12.20 23.85 11.62
C PRO A 125 -11.72 24.70 12.80
N THR A 126 -12.55 25.65 13.23
CA THR A 126 -12.28 26.39 14.48
C THR A 126 -12.64 25.49 15.67
N PRO A 127 -11.70 25.15 16.57
CA PRO A 127 -12.00 24.27 17.71
C PRO A 127 -13.16 24.83 18.55
N GLY A 128 -14.13 23.96 18.86
CA GLY A 128 -15.26 24.29 19.72
C GLY A 128 -16.40 25.03 19.03
N ALA A 129 -16.19 25.48 17.78
CA ALA A 129 -17.26 26.06 16.96
C ALA A 129 -18.23 24.97 16.45
N ALA A 130 -19.41 25.42 16.00
CA ALA A 130 -20.33 24.56 15.27
C ALA A 130 -19.65 24.09 13.96
N PRO A 131 -19.69 22.79 13.64
CA PRO A 131 -19.03 22.28 12.45
C PRO A 131 -19.64 22.85 11.17
N ALA A 132 -18.80 23.37 10.28
CA ALA A 132 -19.20 23.84 8.97
C ALA A 132 -19.18 22.69 7.96
N ALA A 133 -19.99 22.80 6.89
CA ALA A 133 -20.05 21.78 5.84
C ALA A 133 -18.71 21.62 5.09
N GLY A 134 -17.89 22.68 5.07
CA GLY A 134 -16.58 22.73 4.43
C GLY A 134 -15.42 22.25 5.30
N ASP A 135 -15.63 22.02 6.61
CA ASP A 135 -14.55 21.67 7.54
C ASP A 135 -13.83 20.40 7.11
N THR A 136 -12.51 20.41 7.21
CA THR A 136 -11.66 19.30 6.77
C THR A 136 -10.76 18.79 7.89
N TYR A 137 -10.48 17.49 7.85
CA TYR A 137 -9.61 16.80 8.80
C TYR A 137 -8.67 15.86 8.04
N SER A 138 -7.55 15.53 8.67
CA SER A 138 -6.61 14.51 8.20
C SER A 138 -6.34 13.53 9.33
N VAL A 139 -6.31 12.23 9.04
CA VAL A 139 -6.05 11.20 10.07
C VAL A 139 -4.65 11.37 10.65
N SER A 140 -3.70 11.84 9.85
CA SER A 140 -2.32 12.11 10.26
C SER A 140 -2.17 13.20 11.32
N SER A 141 -3.09 14.17 11.37
CA SER A 141 -2.94 15.41 12.14
C SER A 141 -4.20 15.85 12.88
N LEU A 142 -5.23 15.00 12.95
CA LEU A 142 -6.45 15.33 13.68
C LEU A 142 -6.18 15.47 15.17
N THR A 143 -6.97 16.33 15.81
CA THR A 143 -6.90 16.60 17.25
C THR A 143 -8.28 16.57 17.86
N VAL A 144 -8.44 16.00 19.06
CA VAL A 144 -9.67 16.06 19.86
C VAL A 144 -9.68 17.23 20.85
N GLN A 145 -8.50 17.79 21.13
CA GLN A 145 -8.33 18.89 22.07
C GLN A 145 -9.10 20.13 21.59
N GLY A 146 -9.96 20.67 22.47
CA GLY A 146 -10.79 21.85 22.18
C GLY A 146 -11.90 21.64 21.15
N HIS A 147 -12.05 20.44 20.58
CA HIS A 147 -13.10 20.15 19.61
C HIS A 147 -14.42 19.78 20.29
N SER A 148 -15.51 20.28 19.71
CA SER A 148 -16.87 19.90 20.12
C SER A 148 -17.17 18.46 19.72
N ASP A 149 -18.16 17.84 20.38
CA ASP A 149 -18.54 16.46 20.08
C ASP A 149 -19.04 16.28 18.64
N ALA A 150 -19.64 17.32 18.06
CA ALA A 150 -20.05 17.33 16.66
C ALA A 150 -18.84 17.33 15.70
N GLN A 151 -17.73 17.99 16.07
CA GLN A 151 -16.48 17.93 15.31
C GLN A 151 -15.79 16.57 15.48
N ILE A 152 -15.84 15.97 16.67
CA ILE A 152 -15.32 14.61 16.90
C ILE A 152 -16.09 13.58 16.07
N GLN A 153 -17.42 13.73 15.91
CA GLN A 153 -18.20 12.88 15.01
C GLN A 153 -17.74 13.00 13.54
N GLN A 154 -17.45 14.21 13.07
CA GLN A 154 -16.88 14.40 11.73
C GLN A 154 -15.50 13.75 11.58
N GLN A 155 -14.64 13.85 12.61
CA GLN A 155 -13.34 13.18 12.64
C GLN A 155 -13.49 11.65 12.56
N MET A 156 -14.49 11.08 13.25
CA MET A 156 -14.79 9.65 13.18
C MET A 156 -15.21 9.22 11.77
N LEU A 157 -16.06 10.01 11.09
CA LEU A 157 -16.44 9.76 9.70
C LEU A 157 -15.23 9.79 8.76
N VAL A 158 -14.31 10.74 8.97
CA VAL A 158 -13.06 10.86 8.23
C VAL A 158 -12.15 9.64 8.44
N VAL A 159 -12.02 9.17 9.68
CA VAL A 159 -11.25 7.96 10.00
C VAL A 159 -11.89 6.71 9.37
N ASP A 160 -13.22 6.60 9.35
CA ASP A 160 -13.93 5.49 8.71
C ASP A 160 -13.74 5.46 7.19
N ALA A 161 -13.80 6.62 6.54
CA ALA A 161 -13.49 6.72 5.12
C ALA A 161 -12.04 6.34 4.83
N ALA A 162 -11.08 6.78 5.66
CA ALA A 162 -9.69 6.39 5.52
C ALA A 162 -9.48 4.88 5.71
N LEU A 163 -10.14 4.25 6.69
CA LEU A 163 -10.09 2.79 6.90
C LEU A 163 -10.63 2.02 5.69
N LYS A 164 -11.72 2.50 5.09
CA LYS A 164 -12.27 1.93 3.85
C LYS A 164 -11.24 1.98 2.71
N ASP A 165 -10.60 3.13 2.53
CA ASP A 165 -9.57 3.30 1.49
C ASP A 165 -8.33 2.44 1.75
N MET A 166 -7.88 2.32 3.01
CA MET A 166 -6.80 1.40 3.38
C MET A 166 -7.16 -0.06 3.10
N THR A 167 -8.43 -0.45 3.32
CA THR A 167 -8.90 -1.82 3.05
C THR A 167 -8.92 -2.10 1.55
N ASN A 168 -9.34 -1.12 0.73
CA ASN A 168 -9.27 -1.20 -0.73
C ASN A 168 -7.81 -1.33 -1.19
N ALA A 169 -6.91 -0.51 -0.65
CA ALA A 169 -5.47 -0.61 -0.91
C ALA A 169 -4.90 -1.99 -0.54
N ALA A 170 -5.28 -2.53 0.62
CA ALA A 170 -4.87 -3.86 1.06
C ALA A 170 -5.39 -4.97 0.12
N THR A 171 -6.61 -4.83 -0.40
CA THR A 171 -7.19 -5.77 -1.37
C THR A 171 -6.44 -5.74 -2.69
N ASN A 172 -6.09 -4.55 -3.19
CA ASN A 172 -5.28 -4.39 -4.40
C ASN A 172 -3.88 -5.02 -4.24
N LEU A 173 -3.23 -4.79 -3.10
CA LEU A 173 -1.93 -5.40 -2.80
C LEU A 173 -2.05 -6.93 -2.66
N GLY A 174 -3.12 -7.43 -2.05
CA GLY A 174 -3.43 -8.86 -1.95
C GLY A 174 -3.60 -9.51 -3.32
N ALA A 175 -4.34 -8.88 -4.24
CA ALA A 175 -4.50 -9.36 -5.62
C ALA A 175 -3.16 -9.38 -6.38
N ALA A 176 -2.34 -8.34 -6.23
CA ALA A 176 -1.00 -8.32 -6.80
C ALA A 176 -0.11 -9.43 -6.23
N LYS A 177 -0.18 -9.68 -4.92
CA LYS A 177 0.51 -10.79 -4.26
C LYS A 177 0.11 -12.14 -4.85
N SER A 178 -1.20 -12.43 -4.97
CA SER A 178 -1.68 -13.68 -5.55
C SER A 178 -1.19 -13.86 -6.99
N ARG A 179 -1.15 -12.79 -7.78
CA ARG A 179 -0.63 -12.84 -9.16
C ARG A 179 0.87 -13.15 -9.19
N ILE A 180 1.65 -12.56 -8.29
CA ILE A 180 3.09 -12.85 -8.13
C ILE A 180 3.28 -14.32 -7.72
N ASP A 181 2.50 -14.83 -6.76
CA ASP A 181 2.58 -16.21 -6.31
C ASP A 181 2.28 -17.19 -7.46
N LEU A 182 1.23 -16.95 -8.23
CA LEU A 182 0.88 -17.78 -9.39
C LEU A 182 2.00 -17.81 -10.44
N GLN A 183 2.60 -16.65 -10.72
CA GLN A 183 3.71 -16.57 -11.67
C GLN A 183 4.98 -17.25 -11.15
N LYS A 184 5.26 -17.14 -9.84
CA LYS A 184 6.35 -17.87 -9.20
C LYS A 184 6.17 -19.38 -9.39
N THR A 185 4.98 -19.91 -9.15
CA THR A 185 4.67 -21.34 -9.34
C THR A 185 4.76 -21.78 -10.81
N PHE A 186 4.25 -20.97 -11.73
CA PHE A 186 4.34 -21.26 -13.17
C PHE A 186 5.80 -21.32 -13.64
N THR A 187 6.61 -20.32 -13.27
CA THR A 187 8.03 -20.28 -13.63
C THR A 187 8.79 -21.45 -13.01
N GLN A 188 8.50 -21.82 -11.75
CA GLN A 188 9.09 -23.01 -11.14
C GLN A 188 8.75 -24.29 -11.94
N SER A 189 7.48 -24.45 -12.31
CA SER A 189 7.02 -25.63 -13.07
C SER A 189 7.64 -25.68 -14.47
N LEU A 190 7.85 -24.52 -15.10
CA LEU A 190 8.58 -24.43 -16.37
C LEU A 190 10.05 -24.80 -16.20
N MET A 191 10.73 -24.29 -15.16
CA MET A 191 12.13 -24.66 -14.87
C MET A 191 12.26 -26.17 -14.66
N ASP A 192 11.40 -26.78 -13.84
CA ASP A 192 11.42 -28.22 -13.57
C ASP A 192 11.12 -29.06 -14.83
N SER A 193 10.30 -28.54 -15.74
CA SER A 193 9.98 -29.23 -17.00
C SER A 193 11.10 -29.07 -18.03
N ILE A 194 11.75 -27.91 -18.08
CA ILE A 194 12.93 -27.67 -18.91
C ILE A 194 14.09 -28.53 -18.43
N ASP A 195 14.36 -28.64 -17.13
CA ASP A 195 15.43 -29.47 -16.59
C ASP A 195 15.23 -30.95 -16.95
N ARG A 196 13.99 -31.45 -16.83
CA ARG A 196 13.66 -32.81 -17.27
C ARG A 196 13.77 -32.98 -18.79
N GLY A 197 13.30 -32.01 -19.57
CA GLY A 197 13.36 -32.03 -21.03
C GLY A 197 14.80 -32.01 -21.54
N VAL A 198 15.66 -31.15 -20.99
CA VAL A 198 17.10 -31.11 -21.30
C VAL A 198 17.77 -32.41 -20.85
N GLY A 199 17.46 -32.92 -19.66
CA GLY A 199 17.97 -34.21 -19.20
C GLY A 199 17.65 -35.37 -20.16
N GLN A 200 16.42 -35.42 -20.69
CA GLN A 200 16.02 -36.43 -21.69
C GLN A 200 16.73 -36.26 -23.03
N LEU A 201 16.94 -35.01 -23.50
CA LEU A 201 17.67 -34.75 -24.73
C LEU A 201 19.16 -35.12 -24.60
N VAL A 202 19.77 -34.83 -23.45
CA VAL A 202 21.16 -35.22 -23.15
C VAL A 202 21.28 -36.74 -23.04
N ASP A 203 20.35 -37.42 -22.37
CA ASP A 203 20.36 -38.88 -22.28
C ASP A 203 20.13 -39.54 -23.66
N ALA A 204 19.22 -38.99 -24.47
CA ALA A 204 18.99 -39.47 -25.83
C ALA A 204 20.22 -39.27 -26.73
N ASP A 205 20.90 -38.12 -26.65
CA ASP A 205 22.11 -37.86 -27.43
C ASP A 205 23.31 -38.68 -26.93
N MET A 206 23.42 -38.91 -25.62
CA MET A 206 24.43 -39.79 -25.04
C MET A 206 24.24 -41.24 -25.50
N ASN A 207 23.00 -41.74 -25.55
CA ASN A 207 22.69 -43.07 -26.04
C ASN A 207 22.96 -43.23 -27.54
N LYS A 208 22.61 -42.23 -28.37
CA LYS A 208 22.92 -42.23 -29.81
C LYS A 208 24.43 -42.20 -30.07
N GLU A 209 25.18 -41.37 -29.37
CA GLU A 209 26.63 -41.28 -29.58
C GLU A 209 27.36 -42.53 -29.05
N SER A 210 26.84 -43.14 -27.97
CA SER A 210 27.31 -44.44 -27.48
C SER A 210 27.07 -45.57 -28.50
N THR A 211 25.88 -45.62 -29.13
CA THR A 211 25.62 -46.58 -30.22
C THR A 211 26.44 -46.29 -31.46
N ARG A 212 26.70 -45.01 -31.78
CA ARG A 212 27.58 -44.61 -32.89
C ARG A 212 29.04 -45.03 -32.64
N LEU A 213 29.55 -44.86 -31.43
CA LEU A 213 30.90 -45.30 -31.03
C LEU A 213 31.03 -46.83 -31.05
N GLN A 214 30.02 -47.56 -30.58
CA GLN A 214 29.99 -49.02 -30.68
C GLN A 214 30.02 -49.48 -32.14
N ALA A 215 29.24 -48.85 -33.02
CA ALA A 215 29.24 -49.17 -34.45
C ALA A 215 30.55 -48.82 -35.18
N LEU A 216 31.37 -47.91 -34.64
CA LEU A 216 32.66 -47.53 -35.21
C LEU A 216 33.82 -48.44 -34.77
N GLN A 217 33.60 -49.27 -33.75
CA GLN A 217 34.61 -50.16 -33.16
C GLN A 217 34.45 -51.64 -33.60
N VAL A 218 33.49 -51.92 -34.49
CA VAL A 218 33.30 -53.23 -35.16
C VAL A 218 33.80 -53.12 -36.60
#